data_AF-A0A378N8I6-F1
#
_entry.id   AF-A0A378N8I6-F1
#
_cell.length_a   1.000
_cell.length_b   1.000
_cell.length_c   1.000
_cell.angle_alpha   90.00
_cell.angle_beta   90.00
_cell.angle_gamma   90.00
#
_symmetry.space_group_name_H-M   'P 1'
#
loop_
_entity.id
_entity.type
_entity.pdbx_description
1 polymer ?
#
loop_
_entity_poly.entity_id
_entity_poly.type
_entity_poly.pdbx_seq_one_letter_code
_entity_poly.pdbx_strand_id
1 'polypeptide(L)'
;MNTVVQHSIFFLLDEFYRSAILLAGKRLLWLHLHKNEYQNVHNNPEIDLTEWIDFGDFSSLSTSEFFGASLWQLYKGINNPYKSAIKILLLECYAHTYPKTKLISKEFKKKLLSDNALEYHFDPYLAMLELVTEHLRSRKEWVKLDACESVFMQKRLREK
;
A
#
# COMPACT_ATOMS: atom_id res chain seq x y z
N MET A 1 -28.38 -14.44 -1.78
CA MET A 1 -27.41 -13.99 -2.81
C MET A 1 -26.59 -12.88 -2.19
N ASN A 2 -25.32 -13.13 -1.83
CA ASN A 2 -24.30 -12.10 -1.53
C ASN A 2 -22.97 -12.82 -1.28
N THR A 3 -22.39 -13.35 -2.35
CA THR A 3 -21.05 -13.98 -2.34
C THR A 3 -20.38 -13.70 -3.68
N VAL A 4 -20.33 -12.42 -4.05
CA VAL A 4 -19.43 -11.95 -5.11
C VAL A 4 -18.90 -10.60 -4.64
N VAL A 5 -17.57 -10.43 -4.69
CA VAL A 5 -16.81 -9.22 -4.34
C VAL A 5 -16.35 -9.11 -2.87
N GLN A 6 -15.54 -10.07 -2.40
CA GLN A 6 -14.65 -9.85 -1.24
C GLN A 6 -13.31 -10.57 -1.44
N HIS A 7 -12.58 -10.22 -2.51
CA HIS A 7 -11.31 -10.91 -2.87
C HIS A 7 -10.10 -9.99 -3.07
N SER A 8 -10.10 -8.75 -2.57
CA SER A 8 -8.96 -7.83 -2.74
C SER A 8 -8.71 -6.89 -1.55
N ILE A 9 -9.20 -7.23 -0.35
CA ILE A 9 -9.15 -6.31 0.81
C ILE A 9 -7.71 -5.99 1.21
N PHE A 10 -6.81 -6.97 1.21
CA PHE A 10 -5.47 -6.76 1.75
C PHE A 10 -4.64 -5.71 1.00
N PHE A 11 -4.59 -5.78 -0.34
CA PHE A 11 -3.85 -4.79 -1.13
C PHE A 11 -4.58 -3.44 -1.22
N LEU A 12 -5.90 -3.46 -1.10
CA LEU A 12 -6.66 -2.22 -0.95
C LEU A 12 -6.36 -1.55 0.40
N LEU A 13 -6.20 -2.33 1.46
CA LEU A 13 -5.82 -1.85 2.78
C LEU A 13 -4.39 -1.30 2.79
N ASP A 14 -3.45 -1.96 2.10
CA ASP A 14 -2.11 -1.41 1.85
C ASP A 14 -2.18 -0.07 1.11
N GLU A 15 -2.99 0.01 0.04
CA GLU A 15 -3.21 1.26 -0.69
C GLU A 15 -3.81 2.36 0.18
N PHE A 16 -4.74 2.02 1.05
CA PHE A 16 -5.37 2.97 1.96
C PHE A 16 -4.38 3.49 3.01
N TYR A 17 -3.71 2.59 3.75
CA TYR A 17 -2.79 2.99 4.82
C TYR A 17 -1.55 3.73 4.32
N ARG A 18 -1.11 3.50 3.08
CA ARG A 18 0.01 4.25 2.50
C ARG A 18 -0.41 5.62 1.96
N SER A 19 -1.69 5.92 1.78
CA SER A 19 -2.14 7.19 1.17
C SER A 19 -3.01 8.07 2.08
N ALA A 20 -3.48 7.55 3.20
CA ALA A 20 -4.29 8.28 4.18
C ALA A 20 -3.70 8.15 5.58
N ILE A 21 -3.77 9.24 6.36
CA ILE A 21 -3.38 9.30 7.78
C ILE A 21 -4.62 9.56 8.65
N LEU A 22 -5.59 10.30 8.12
CA LEU A 22 -6.87 10.63 8.75
C LEU A 22 -8.02 10.24 7.82
N LEU A 23 -9.15 9.87 8.41
CA LEU A 23 -10.41 9.66 7.70
C LEU A 23 -11.55 10.29 8.50
N ALA A 24 -12.28 11.22 7.88
CA ALA A 24 -13.35 11.98 8.53
C ALA A 24 -12.92 12.63 9.87
N GLY A 25 -11.69 13.16 9.93
CA GLY A 25 -11.11 13.77 11.13
C GLY A 25 -10.53 12.77 12.15
N LYS A 26 -10.83 11.47 12.01
CA LYS A 26 -10.34 10.43 12.91
C LYS A 26 -9.01 9.83 12.46
N ARG A 27 -8.18 9.44 13.41
CA ARG A 27 -6.87 8.82 13.15
C ARG A 27 -7.00 7.34 12.84
N LEU A 28 -6.13 6.83 11.97
CA LEU A 28 -6.09 5.40 11.66
C LEU A 28 -5.32 4.63 12.74
N LEU A 29 -6.02 3.79 13.51
CA LEU A 29 -5.50 3.17 14.72
C LEU A 29 -4.23 2.36 14.46
N TRP A 30 -4.29 1.44 13.49
CA TRP A 30 -3.16 0.59 13.15
C TRP A 30 -1.92 1.39 12.75
N LEU A 31 -2.07 2.53 12.08
CA LEU A 31 -0.94 3.31 11.56
C LEU A 31 -0.14 4.00 12.68
N HIS A 32 -0.81 4.35 13.79
CA HIS A 32 -0.24 5.19 14.86
C HIS A 32 0.22 4.43 16.11
N LEU A 33 0.06 3.11 16.15
CA LEU A 33 0.45 2.29 17.31
C LEU A 33 1.50 1.25 16.93
N HIS A 34 2.49 1.02 17.79
CA HIS A 34 3.39 -0.12 17.63
C HIS A 34 2.62 -1.44 17.78
N LYS A 35 3.20 -2.54 17.28
CA LYS A 35 2.52 -3.85 17.23
C LYS A 35 1.98 -4.29 18.60
N ASN A 36 2.77 -4.14 19.66
CA ASN A 36 2.38 -4.56 21.01
C ASN A 36 1.28 -3.67 21.59
N GLU A 37 1.31 -2.37 21.31
CA GLU A 37 0.28 -1.42 21.75
C GLU A 37 -1.04 -1.69 21.02
N TYR A 38 -0.98 -1.89 19.71
CA TYR A 38 -2.15 -2.20 18.89
C TYR A 38 -2.85 -3.49 19.36
N GLN A 39 -2.09 -4.54 19.70
CA GLN A 39 -2.66 -5.80 20.20
C GLN A 39 -3.32 -5.67 21.58
N ASN A 40 -2.91 -4.70 22.39
CA ASN A 40 -3.42 -4.48 23.74
C ASN A 40 -4.32 -3.24 23.85
N VAL A 41 -4.69 -2.63 22.72
CA VAL A 41 -5.36 -1.32 22.70
C VAL A 41 -6.67 -1.30 23.47
N HIS A 42 -7.45 -2.39 23.40
CA HIS A 42 -8.72 -2.53 24.12
C HIS A 42 -8.56 -2.63 25.64
N ASN A 43 -7.35 -2.93 26.12
CA ASN A 43 -7.02 -3.01 27.55
C ASN A 43 -6.31 -1.74 28.05
N ASN A 44 -6.05 -0.75 27.18
CA ASN A 44 -5.39 0.50 27.56
C ASN A 44 -6.42 1.62 27.75
N PRO A 45 -6.71 2.04 29.00
CA PRO A 45 -7.69 3.08 29.29
C PRO A 45 -7.22 4.49 28.87
N GLU A 46 -5.94 4.69 28.56
CA GLU A 46 -5.41 5.99 28.13
C GLU A 46 -5.75 6.32 26.66
N ILE A 47 -6.21 5.33 25.89
CA ILE A 47 -6.55 5.50 24.47
C ILE A 47 -8.06 5.62 24.35
N ASP A 48 -8.53 6.84 24.06
CA ASP A 48 -9.93 7.06 23.69
C ASP A 48 -10.19 6.53 22.27
N LEU A 49 -10.72 5.29 22.17
CA LEU A 49 -11.03 4.62 20.91
C LEU A 49 -12.05 5.36 20.03
N THR A 50 -12.82 6.32 20.57
CA THR A 50 -13.82 7.07 19.78
C THR A 50 -13.18 8.01 18.77
N GLU A 51 -11.93 8.43 19.00
CA GLU A 51 -11.13 9.30 18.12
C GLU A 51 -10.45 8.54 16.96
N TRP A 52 -10.62 7.21 16.90
CA TRP A 52 -9.91 6.34 15.98
C TRP A 52 -10.84 5.59 15.03
N ILE A 53 -10.29 5.22 13.88
CA ILE A 53 -10.87 4.25 12.95
C ILE A 53 -9.89 3.10 12.83
N ASP A 54 -10.38 1.88 13.04
CA ASP A 54 -9.59 0.66 12.90
C ASP A 54 -10.10 -0.19 11.74
N PHE A 55 -9.24 -0.43 10.75
CA PHE A 55 -9.50 -1.31 9.63
C PHE A 55 -8.80 -2.67 9.78
N GLY A 56 -8.09 -2.91 10.88
CA GLY A 56 -7.31 -4.12 11.11
C GLY A 56 -5.85 -4.01 10.69
N ASP A 57 -5.08 -5.04 11.05
CA ASP A 57 -3.70 -5.24 10.62
C ASP A 57 -3.57 -6.16 9.39
N PHE A 58 -2.34 -6.54 9.05
CA PHE A 58 -2.02 -7.40 7.90
C PHE A 58 -1.83 -8.88 8.28
N SER A 59 -2.60 -9.41 9.24
CA SER A 59 -2.40 -10.76 9.79
C SER A 59 -2.87 -11.91 8.87
N SER A 60 -3.60 -11.65 7.79
CA SER A 60 -4.27 -12.69 7.00
C SER A 60 -4.06 -12.60 5.47
N LEU A 61 -2.84 -12.32 4.99
CA LEU A 61 -2.58 -12.34 3.54
C LEU A 61 -2.74 -13.75 2.97
N SER A 62 -3.68 -13.90 2.04
CA SER A 62 -3.82 -15.13 1.25
C SER A 62 -3.25 -14.93 -0.15
N THR A 63 -2.64 -15.97 -0.72
CA THR A 63 -2.20 -15.93 -2.12
C THR A 63 -3.35 -15.67 -3.10
N SER A 64 -4.59 -16.03 -2.74
CA SER A 64 -5.78 -15.77 -3.57
C SER A 64 -6.08 -14.28 -3.77
N GLU A 65 -5.61 -13.40 -2.88
CA GLU A 65 -5.83 -11.96 -2.99
C GLU A 65 -5.01 -11.31 -4.11
N PHE A 66 -3.86 -11.91 -4.48
CA PHE A 66 -3.06 -11.41 -5.60
C PHE A 66 -3.82 -11.51 -6.92
N PHE A 67 -4.56 -12.60 -7.13
CA PHE A 67 -5.36 -12.78 -8.34
C PHE A 67 -6.47 -11.73 -8.42
N GLY A 68 -7.25 -11.57 -7.34
CA GLY A 68 -8.33 -10.58 -7.28
C GLY A 68 -7.81 -9.15 -7.46
N ALA A 69 -6.70 -8.81 -6.82
CA ALA A 69 -6.08 -7.49 -6.95
C ALA A 69 -5.55 -7.24 -8.38
N SER A 70 -4.89 -8.23 -8.98
CA SER A 70 -4.36 -8.10 -10.35
C SER A 70 -5.49 -7.92 -11.37
N LEU A 71 -6.56 -8.71 -11.26
CA LEU A 71 -7.73 -8.60 -12.14
C LEU A 71 -8.42 -7.24 -12.01
N TRP A 72 -8.55 -6.74 -10.77
CA TRP A 72 -9.09 -5.41 -10.53
C TRP A 72 -8.24 -4.31 -11.18
N GLN A 73 -6.91 -4.37 -11.04
CA GLN A 73 -6.04 -3.37 -11.65
C GLN A 73 -6.09 -3.44 -13.19
N LEU A 74 -6.18 -4.63 -13.77
CA LEU A 74 -6.39 -4.80 -15.21
C LEU A 74 -7.69 -4.12 -15.67
N TYR A 75 -8.81 -4.35 -14.97
CA TYR A 75 -10.08 -3.71 -15.30
C TYR A 75 -10.01 -2.18 -15.21
N LYS A 76 -9.41 -1.65 -14.14
CA LYS A 76 -9.22 -0.19 -13.98
C LYS A 76 -8.26 0.38 -15.02
N GLY A 77 -7.33 -0.44 -15.53
CA GLY A 77 -6.32 -0.07 -16.52
C GLY A 77 -6.89 0.27 -17.88
N ILE A 78 -8.11 -0.19 -18.20
CA ILE A 78 -8.81 0.16 -19.43
C ILE A 78 -9.01 1.69 -19.54
N ASN A 79 -9.36 2.33 -18.42
CA ASN A 79 -9.62 3.78 -18.37
C ASN A 79 -8.42 4.57 -17.83
N ASN A 80 -7.58 3.96 -17.00
CA ASN A 80 -6.41 4.61 -16.40
C ASN A 80 -5.16 3.71 -16.48
N PRO A 81 -4.58 3.53 -17.68
CA PRO A 81 -3.53 2.55 -17.91
C PRO A 81 -2.28 2.85 -17.08
N TYR A 82 -1.93 4.13 -16.91
CA TYR A 82 -0.74 4.56 -16.20
C TYR A 82 -0.78 4.23 -14.70
N LYS A 83 -1.88 4.57 -14.01
CA LYS A 83 -2.03 4.29 -12.56
C LYS A 83 -2.16 2.80 -12.30
N SER A 84 -2.78 2.05 -13.22
CA SER A 84 -2.90 0.59 -13.09
C SER A 84 -1.58 -0.13 -13.36
N ALA A 85 -0.79 0.28 -14.35
CA ALA A 85 0.47 -0.38 -14.70
C ALA A 85 1.45 -0.44 -13.53
N ILE A 86 1.68 0.70 -12.85
CA ILE A 86 2.58 0.73 -11.68
C ILE A 86 2.06 -0.13 -10.52
N LYS A 87 0.73 -0.20 -10.34
CA LYS A 87 0.11 -1.03 -9.29
C LYS A 87 0.20 -2.52 -9.61
N ILE A 88 0.11 -2.91 -10.89
CA ILE A 88 0.34 -4.29 -11.33
C ILE A 88 1.79 -4.70 -11.07
N LEU A 89 2.76 -3.83 -11.42
CA LEU A 89 4.17 -4.08 -11.12
C LEU A 89 4.43 -4.13 -9.60
N LEU A 90 3.74 -3.32 -8.81
CA LEU A 90 3.82 -3.39 -7.35
C LEU A 90 3.32 -4.75 -6.84
N LEU A 91 2.20 -5.26 -7.37
CA LEU A 91 1.70 -6.59 -7.03
C LEU A 91 2.71 -7.70 -7.39
N GLU A 92 3.40 -7.57 -8.53
CA GLU A 92 4.51 -8.47 -8.92
C GLU A 92 5.63 -8.45 -7.87
N CYS A 93 6.07 -7.26 -7.44
CA CYS A 93 7.09 -7.11 -6.39
C CYS A 93 6.66 -7.75 -5.06
N TYR A 94 5.40 -7.54 -4.68
CA TYR A 94 4.83 -8.12 -3.47
C TYR A 94 4.72 -9.65 -3.55
N ALA A 95 4.36 -10.18 -4.71
CA ALA A 95 4.28 -11.63 -4.95
C ALA A 95 5.68 -12.26 -4.91
N HIS A 96 6.68 -11.60 -5.46
CA HIS A 96 8.06 -12.09 -5.47
C HIS A 96 8.64 -12.28 -4.06
N THR A 97 8.24 -11.44 -3.11
CA THR A 97 8.73 -11.49 -1.73
C THR A 97 7.81 -12.26 -0.77
N TYR A 98 6.67 -12.77 -1.27
CA TYR A 98 5.74 -13.57 -0.47
C TYR A 98 6.41 -14.84 0.07
N PRO A 99 6.16 -15.26 1.33
CA PRO A 99 5.21 -14.70 2.31
C PRO A 99 5.75 -13.50 3.10
N LYS A 100 7.02 -13.12 2.94
CA LYS A 100 7.67 -12.00 3.62
C LYS A 100 7.47 -10.68 2.87
N THR A 101 6.24 -10.42 2.43
CA THR A 101 5.90 -9.28 1.59
C THR A 101 6.23 -7.96 2.29
N LYS A 102 7.07 -7.15 1.65
CA LYS A 102 7.48 -5.82 2.12
C LYS A 102 6.47 -4.76 1.68
N LEU A 103 5.34 -4.70 2.38
CA LEU A 103 4.29 -3.72 2.09
C LEU A 103 4.77 -2.29 2.34
N ILE A 104 4.46 -1.40 1.40
CA ILE A 104 4.80 0.02 1.49
C ILE A 104 4.13 0.65 2.72
N SER A 105 2.88 0.29 3.05
CA SER A 105 2.21 0.76 4.26
C SER A 105 2.93 0.38 5.56
N LYS A 106 3.58 -0.79 5.61
CA LYS A 106 4.38 -1.23 6.76
C LYS A 106 5.67 -0.43 6.89
N GLU A 107 6.34 -0.15 5.76
CA GLU A 107 7.53 0.72 5.77
C GLU A 107 7.17 2.17 6.10
N PHE A 108 6.03 2.65 5.61
CA PHE A 108 5.49 3.95 5.98
C PHE A 108 5.20 4.02 7.48
N LYS A 109 4.49 3.05 8.05
CA LYS A 109 4.24 2.95 9.50
C LYS A 109 5.54 3.00 10.32
N LYS A 110 6.57 2.24 9.92
CA LYS A 110 7.86 2.26 10.63
C LYS A 110 8.50 3.64 10.66
N LYS A 111 8.45 4.36 9.54
CA LYS A 111 9.00 5.73 9.45
C LYS A 111 8.15 6.73 10.22
N LEU A 112 6.82 6.59 10.15
CA LEU A 112 5.89 7.44 10.90
C LEU A 112 6.07 7.33 12.42
N LEU A 113 6.37 6.13 12.91
CA LEU A 113 6.62 5.86 14.33
C LEU A 113 8.09 6.03 14.74
N SER A 114 8.96 6.51 13.85
CA SER A 114 10.36 6.75 14.16
C SER A 114 10.58 8.15 14.72
N ASP A 115 11.64 8.34 15.52
CA ASP A 115 11.98 9.64 16.13
C ASP A 115 12.19 10.77 15.12
N ASN A 116 12.45 10.44 13.85
CA ASN A 116 12.65 11.39 12.74
C ASN A 116 11.36 11.71 11.95
N ALA A 117 10.17 11.37 12.47
CA ALA A 117 8.91 11.54 11.75
C ALA A 117 8.59 13.00 11.35
N LEU A 118 9.11 13.99 12.09
CA LEU A 118 8.80 15.42 11.90
C LEU A 118 9.29 16.00 10.56
N GLU A 119 10.30 15.41 9.93
CA GLU A 119 10.85 15.89 8.64
C GLU A 119 10.44 15.00 7.45
N TYR A 120 9.62 13.98 7.68
CA TYR A 120 9.36 12.96 6.67
C TYR A 120 8.18 13.31 5.75
N HIS A 121 8.47 13.75 4.53
CA HIS A 121 7.48 13.84 3.45
C HIS A 121 7.34 12.48 2.74
N PHE A 122 6.24 11.78 3.00
CA PHE A 122 5.94 10.52 2.32
C PHE A 122 5.10 10.73 1.06
N ASP A 123 5.65 10.39 -0.10
CA ASP A 123 4.88 10.28 -1.35
C ASP A 123 4.59 8.79 -1.67
N PRO A 124 3.32 8.35 -1.65
CA PRO A 124 2.98 6.95 -1.86
C PRO A 124 3.22 6.48 -3.30
N TYR A 125 3.22 7.37 -4.29
CA TYR A 125 3.54 7.06 -5.68
C TYR A 125 5.05 6.96 -5.90
N LEU A 126 5.83 7.83 -5.26
CA LEU A 126 7.29 7.74 -5.30
C LEU A 126 7.76 6.44 -4.65
N ALA A 127 7.21 6.08 -3.48
CA ALA A 127 7.55 4.83 -2.80
C ALA A 127 7.23 3.58 -3.65
N MET A 128 6.13 3.60 -4.42
CA MET A 128 5.83 2.53 -5.38
C MET A 128 6.87 2.47 -6.50
N LEU A 129 7.22 3.63 -7.07
CA LEU A 129 8.18 3.72 -8.16
C LEU A 129 9.55 3.21 -7.71
N GLU A 130 10.03 3.66 -6.54
CA GLU A 130 11.31 3.22 -5.98
C GLU A 130 11.38 1.71 -5.81
N LEU A 131 10.36 1.11 -5.18
CA LEU A 131 10.30 -0.34 -4.96
C LEU A 131 10.26 -1.12 -6.29
N VAL A 132 9.44 -0.68 -7.23
CA VAL A 132 9.33 -1.32 -8.56
C VAL A 132 10.63 -1.19 -9.34
N THR A 133 11.24 -0.01 -9.35
CA THR A 133 12.50 0.25 -10.04
C THR A 133 13.64 -0.60 -9.46
N GLU A 134 13.77 -0.68 -8.13
CA GLU A 134 14.75 -1.54 -7.47
C GLU A 134 14.54 -3.02 -7.85
N HIS A 135 13.29 -3.48 -7.82
CA HIS A 135 12.93 -4.85 -8.18
C HIS A 135 13.31 -5.19 -9.62
N LEU A 136 12.93 -4.36 -10.60
CA LEU A 136 13.20 -4.60 -12.01
C LEU A 136 14.70 -4.51 -12.33
N ARG A 137 15.44 -3.57 -11.71
CA ARG A 137 16.90 -3.45 -11.85
C ARG A 137 17.61 -4.70 -11.33
N SER A 138 17.22 -5.19 -10.16
CA SER A 138 17.82 -6.40 -9.56
C SER A 138 17.66 -7.64 -10.45
N ARG A 139 16.59 -7.69 -11.25
CA ARG A 139 16.27 -8.77 -12.18
C ARG A 139 16.73 -8.52 -13.62
N LYS A 140 17.33 -7.36 -13.90
CA LYS A 140 17.76 -6.93 -15.24
C LYS A 140 16.60 -6.87 -16.25
N GLU A 141 15.38 -6.57 -15.80
CA GLU A 141 14.18 -6.46 -16.64
C GLU A 141 14.05 -5.06 -17.26
N TRP A 142 15.06 -4.67 -18.06
CA TRP A 142 15.24 -3.31 -18.58
C TRP A 142 14.04 -2.80 -19.39
N VAL A 143 13.44 -3.67 -20.23
CA VAL A 143 12.26 -3.30 -21.03
C VAL A 143 11.08 -2.89 -20.15
N LYS A 144 10.82 -3.63 -19.06
CA LYS A 144 9.76 -3.27 -18.11
C LYS A 144 10.11 -1.99 -17.33
N LEU A 145 11.39 -1.81 -16.99
CA LEU A 145 11.87 -0.62 -16.30
C LEU A 145 11.65 0.64 -17.15
N ASP A 146 12.09 0.63 -18.40
CA ASP A 146 11.93 1.76 -19.33
C ASP A 146 10.44 2.12 -19.52
N ALA A 147 9.58 1.10 -19.63
CA ALA A 147 8.14 1.29 -19.71
C ALA A 147 7.57 1.92 -18.42
N CYS A 148 8.01 1.46 -17.25
CA CYS A 148 7.58 1.99 -15.95
C CYS A 148 7.96 3.46 -15.78
N GLU A 149 9.21 3.81 -16.07
CA GLU A 149 9.73 5.19 -15.96
C GLU A 149 9.01 6.11 -16.95
N SER A 150 8.78 5.66 -18.19
CA SER A 150 8.03 6.41 -19.20
C SER A 150 6.59 6.70 -18.77
N VAL A 151 5.90 5.69 -18.22
CA VAL A 151 4.53 5.80 -17.69
C VAL A 151 4.46 6.84 -16.56
N PHE A 152 5.44 6.82 -15.65
CA PHE A 152 5.50 7.77 -14.54
C PHE A 152 5.69 9.21 -15.02
N MET A 153 6.60 9.43 -15.97
CA MET A 153 6.84 10.75 -16.56
C MET A 153 5.60 11.31 -17.27
N GLN A 154 4.88 10.47 -18.02
CA GLN A 154 3.64 10.88 -18.69
C GLN A 154 2.53 11.29 -17.70
N LYS A 155 2.42 10.58 -16.56
CA LYS A 155 1.49 10.98 -15.49
C LYS A 155 1.86 12.36 -14.93
N ARG A 156 3.14 12.59 -14.62
CA ARG A 156 3.63 13.88 -14.09
C ARG A 156 3.34 15.06 -15.01
N LEU A 157 3.37 14.85 -16.32
CA LEU A 157 3.07 15.88 -17.32
C LEU A 157 1.57 16.19 -17.46
N ARG A 158 0.69 15.24 -17.13
CA ARG A 158 -0.78 15.41 -17.23
C ARG A 158 -1.44 15.95 -15.96
N GLU A 159 -0.74 15.94 -14.83
CA GLU A 159 -1.22 16.46 -13.54
C GLU A 159 -0.71 17.90 -13.28
N LYS A 160 -0.15 18.58 -14.30
CA LYS A 160 0.09 20.04 -14.34
C LYS A 160 -0.95 20.72 -15.21
#